data_AF-A0A371YMW2-F1
#
_entry.id   AF-A0A371YMW2-F1
#
_cell.length_a   1.000
_cell.length_b   1.000
_cell.length_c   1.000
_cell.angle_alpha   90.00
_cell.angle_beta   90.00
_cell.angle_gamma   90.00
#
_symmetry.space_group_name_H-M   'P 1'
#
loop_
_entity.id
_entity.type
_entity.pdbx_description
1 polymer ?
#
loop_
_entity_poly.entity_id
_entity_poly.type
_entity_poly.pdbx_seq_one_letter_code
_entity_poly.pdbx_strand_id
1 'polypeptide(L)'
;MSAELWEQGVIIEFNKGIPCHRAMVRSVGKAEVVLVDIENGAVSRLSREELGTVYASGGIKFLAESRDFGDLKFIDLSEAEQRETNRKYKYIKRLKENGISKITEKSARNTIQEVALELGEKAPHWQSVRSWYANFVEAGLKIQGLYPKHRFKGHRNPKIDAKVVEIIEYCAKKYYTLSQSSMASVVRNVEAKIMSHNLDHPDAPLQKPTYHTVQNRVLSGLYQTKRKGRYGARVLQAELAKALSGMTTTRVLERIELDHTELDIHVLHDDYKTLLGRPNITALIDHYSGMLLGFQISFEAPSYGSVCLACLNAFLPKNDFMNELKLDGS
;
A
#
# COMPACT_ATOMS: atom_id res chain seq x y z
N MET A 1 -9.21 10.73 27.61
CA MET A 1 -9.48 9.56 26.74
C MET A 1 -8.79 9.80 25.41
N SER A 2 -7.97 8.85 24.96
CA SER A 2 -6.94 9.07 23.93
C SER A 2 -7.55 9.47 22.59
N ALA A 3 -6.99 10.53 22.00
CA ALA A 3 -7.36 11.08 20.70
C ALA A 3 -7.06 10.15 19.50
N GLU A 4 -6.67 8.89 19.74
CA GLU A 4 -6.03 7.99 18.78
C GLU A 4 -6.94 6.85 18.29
N LEU A 5 -8.16 6.69 18.80
CA LEU A 5 -9.04 5.56 18.43
C LEU A 5 -9.74 5.73 17.07
N TRP A 6 -9.92 6.97 16.61
CA TRP A 6 -10.66 7.27 15.38
C TRP A 6 -9.67 7.70 14.31
N GLU A 7 -9.29 6.77 13.44
CA GLU A 7 -8.41 7.04 12.29
C GLU A 7 -9.19 7.02 10.98
N GLN A 8 -8.84 7.93 10.07
CA GLN A 8 -9.44 7.99 8.73
C GLN A 8 -9.10 6.71 7.95
N GLY A 9 -10.10 6.09 7.34
CA GLY A 9 -9.99 4.83 6.58
C GLY A 9 -10.29 3.57 7.41
N VAL A 10 -10.48 3.69 8.73
CA VAL A 10 -10.84 2.54 9.57
C VAL A 10 -12.30 2.16 9.37
N ILE A 11 -12.56 0.85 9.23
CA ILE A 11 -13.91 0.29 9.16
C ILE A 11 -14.39 -0.09 10.56
N ILE A 12 -15.63 0.26 10.83
CA ILE A 12 -16.30 0.11 12.10
C ILE A 12 -17.60 -0.68 11.89
N GLU A 13 -17.81 -1.70 12.70
CA GLU A 13 -19.05 -2.49 12.74
C GLU A 13 -19.87 -2.10 13.97
N PHE A 14 -21.15 -1.75 13.77
CA PHE A 14 -22.06 -1.41 14.87
C PHE A 14 -22.96 -2.59 15.19
N ASN A 15 -22.85 -3.13 16.40
CA ASN A 15 -23.61 -4.31 16.84
C ASN A 15 -25.14 -4.11 16.83
N LYS A 16 -25.59 -2.86 16.89
CA LYS A 16 -27.03 -2.49 16.87
C LYS A 16 -27.51 -1.93 15.53
N GLY A 17 -26.64 -1.88 14.51
CA GLY A 17 -26.99 -1.34 13.18
C GLY A 17 -27.27 0.17 13.15
N ILE A 18 -26.92 0.91 14.21
CA ILE A 18 -27.08 2.37 14.29
C ILE A 18 -25.68 2.98 14.31
N PRO A 19 -25.31 3.86 13.36
CA PRO A 19 -26.13 4.40 12.28
C PRO A 19 -26.29 3.48 11.05
N CYS A 20 -25.46 2.44 10.93
CA CYS A 20 -25.52 1.40 9.89
C CYS A 20 -24.79 0.14 10.39
N HIS A 21 -24.86 -0.96 9.64
CA HIS A 21 -24.16 -2.19 10.02
C HIS A 21 -22.63 -2.01 9.98
N ARG A 22 -22.10 -1.42 8.90
CA ARG A 22 -20.67 -1.15 8.73
C ARG A 22 -20.42 0.24 8.14
N ALA A 23 -19.56 1.00 8.79
CA ALA A 23 -19.17 2.34 8.34
C ALA A 23 -17.66 2.51 8.27
N MET A 24 -17.18 3.21 7.25
CA MET A 24 -15.80 3.67 7.15
C MET A 24 -15.66 5.09 7.69
N VAL A 25 -14.64 5.35 8.51
CA VAL A 25 -14.30 6.69 8.97
C VAL A 25 -13.74 7.52 7.81
N ARG A 26 -14.53 8.45 7.28
CA ARG A 26 -14.11 9.29 6.14
C ARG A 26 -13.26 10.48 6.56
N SER A 27 -13.56 11.08 7.72
CA SER A 27 -12.78 12.20 8.24
C SER A 27 -13.02 12.37 9.74
N VAL A 28 -12.00 12.82 10.45
CA VAL A 28 -12.02 12.99 11.91
C VAL A 28 -11.77 14.46 12.22
N GLY A 29 -12.83 15.15 12.68
CA GLY A 29 -12.77 16.52 13.16
C GLY A 29 -12.43 16.59 14.65
N LYS A 30 -12.37 17.81 15.19
CA LYS A 30 -12.13 18.03 16.63
C LYS A 30 -13.29 17.56 17.52
N ALA A 31 -14.53 17.78 17.07
CA ALA A 31 -15.76 17.44 17.79
C ALA A 31 -16.56 16.30 17.15
N GLU A 32 -16.44 16.11 15.83
CA GLU A 32 -17.27 15.18 15.05
C GLU A 32 -16.43 14.18 14.25
N VAL A 33 -16.99 13.02 13.99
CA VAL A 33 -16.46 11.99 13.09
C VAL A 33 -17.46 11.76 11.98
N VAL A 34 -16.99 11.79 10.74
CA VAL A 34 -17.80 11.52 9.55
C VAL A 34 -17.63 10.06 9.18
N LEU A 35 -18.73 9.33 9.16
CA LEU A 35 -18.83 7.93 8.80
C LEU A 35 -19.52 7.79 7.44
N VAL A 36 -19.08 6.82 6.64
CA VAL A 36 -19.70 6.46 5.37
C VAL A 36 -20.12 5.00 5.45
N ASP A 37 -21.41 4.73 5.29
CA ASP A 37 -21.93 3.37 5.16
C ASP A 37 -21.29 2.69 3.94
N ILE A 38 -20.72 1.51 4.15
CA ILE A 38 -19.99 0.76 3.12
C ILE A 38 -20.94 0.15 2.08
N GLU A 39 -22.19 -0.14 2.45
CA GLU A 39 -23.12 -0.82 1.55
C GLU A 39 -23.81 0.15 0.58
N ASN A 40 -24.18 1.34 1.05
CA ASN A 40 -24.97 2.30 0.26
C ASN A 40 -24.31 3.68 0.10
N GLY A 41 -23.15 3.91 0.72
CA GLY A 41 -22.42 5.19 0.63
C GLY A 41 -23.03 6.35 1.42
N ALA A 42 -24.08 6.12 2.23
CA ALA A 42 -24.73 7.14 3.03
C ALA A 42 -23.76 7.73 4.06
N VAL A 43 -23.82 9.06 4.25
CA VAL A 43 -22.90 9.79 5.13
C VAL A 43 -23.59 10.12 6.44
N SER A 44 -23.01 9.68 7.56
CA SER A 44 -23.48 10.02 8.90
C SER A 44 -22.43 10.85 9.64
N ARG A 45 -22.86 11.87 10.38
CA ARG A 45 -21.98 12.69 11.23
C ARG A 45 -22.36 12.42 12.68
N LEU A 46 -21.42 11.96 13.48
CA LEU A 46 -21.63 11.67 14.89
C LEU A 46 -20.61 12.43 15.74
N SER A 47 -21.02 12.86 16.92
CA SER A 47 -20.10 13.48 17.87
C SER A 47 -19.14 12.44 18.45
N ARG A 48 -17.95 12.90 18.86
CA ARG A 48 -16.98 12.03 19.54
C ARG A 48 -17.49 11.49 20.88
N GLU A 49 -18.36 12.24 21.56
CA GLU A 49 -18.96 11.84 22.83
C GLU A 49 -19.96 10.70 22.65
N GLU A 50 -20.85 10.81 21.66
CA GLU A 50 -21.78 9.73 21.29
C GLU A 50 -21.01 8.47 20.87
N LEU A 51 -20.01 8.61 20.00
CA LEU A 51 -19.19 7.47 19.58
C LEU A 51 -18.40 6.85 20.74
N GLY A 52 -17.92 7.68 21.69
CA GLY A 52 -17.25 7.22 22.91
C GLY A 52 -18.18 6.42 23.82
N THR A 53 -19.43 6.85 23.98
CA THR A 53 -20.42 6.13 24.81
C THR A 53 -20.87 4.81 24.18
N VAL A 54 -21.06 4.77 22.86
CA VAL A 54 -21.40 3.52 22.14
C VAL A 54 -20.21 2.55 22.15
N TYR A 55 -18.97 3.04 22.06
CA TYR A 55 -17.79 2.20 22.22
C TYR A 55 -17.64 1.64 23.64
N ALA A 56 -17.80 2.49 24.67
CA ALA A 56 -17.70 2.07 26.07
C ALA A 56 -18.78 1.05 26.47
N SER A 57 -19.95 1.11 25.82
CA SER A 57 -21.02 0.12 26.00
C SER A 57 -20.87 -1.14 25.15
N GLY A 58 -19.76 -1.29 24.41
CA GLY A 58 -19.47 -2.47 23.57
C GLY A 58 -20.30 -2.54 22.28
N GLY A 59 -20.93 -1.45 21.88
CA GLY A 59 -21.75 -1.38 20.66
C GLY A 59 -20.95 -1.22 19.37
N ILE A 60 -19.64 -0.99 19.47
CA ILE A 60 -18.73 -0.70 18.36
C ILE A 60 -17.58 -1.71 18.33
N LYS A 61 -17.36 -2.32 17.17
CA LYS A 61 -16.21 -3.18 16.89
C LYS A 61 -15.39 -2.58 15.75
N PHE A 62 -14.12 -2.28 16.01
CA PHE A 62 -13.19 -1.86 14.96
C PHE A 62 -12.75 -3.08 14.17
N LEU A 63 -12.96 -3.08 12.85
CA LEU A 63 -12.57 -4.19 11.96
C LEU A 63 -11.13 -4.06 11.46
N ALA A 64 -10.49 -2.92 11.72
CA ALA A 64 -9.07 -2.74 11.59
C ALA A 64 -8.55 -2.19 12.92
N GLU A 65 -8.07 -3.06 13.80
CA GLU A 65 -7.10 -2.59 14.79
C GLU A 65 -5.85 -2.11 14.03
N SER A 66 -5.13 -1.11 14.53
CA SER A 66 -3.84 -0.64 13.97
C SER A 66 -2.73 -1.72 13.91
N ARG A 67 -3.10 -2.97 14.20
CA ARG A 67 -2.26 -4.15 14.33
C ARG A 67 -2.72 -5.32 13.46
N ASP A 68 -3.86 -5.21 12.78
CA ASP A 68 -4.18 -6.11 11.68
C ASP A 68 -3.35 -5.68 10.46
N PHE A 69 -2.09 -6.13 10.44
CA PHE A 69 -1.39 -6.37 9.18
C PHE A 69 -2.25 -7.40 8.46
N GLY A 70 -3.21 -6.95 7.64
CA GLY A 70 -4.30 -7.77 7.09
C GLY A 70 -3.82 -9.16 6.66
N ASP A 71 -4.69 -10.17 6.80
CA ASP A 71 -4.40 -11.60 6.65
C ASP A 71 -3.16 -11.90 5.79
N LEU A 72 -2.00 -12.06 6.45
CA LEU A 72 -0.77 -12.46 5.78
C LEU A 72 -1.08 -13.73 4.97
N LYS A 73 -0.87 -13.68 3.65
CA LYS A 73 -1.04 -14.86 2.81
C LYS A 73 0.25 -15.65 2.86
N PHE A 74 0.14 -16.94 2.56
CA PHE A 74 1.30 -17.82 2.54
C PHE A 74 2.38 -17.32 1.55
N ILE A 75 1.95 -16.69 0.45
CA ILE A 75 2.83 -16.13 -0.58
C ILE A 75 3.60 -14.89 -0.11
N ASP A 76 3.13 -14.21 0.94
CA ASP A 76 3.77 -13.00 1.50
C ASP A 76 4.88 -13.33 2.51
N LEU A 77 5.07 -14.63 2.82
CA LEU A 77 6.16 -15.12 3.66
C LEU A 77 7.45 -15.23 2.84
N SER A 78 8.60 -15.02 3.49
CA SER A 78 9.90 -15.32 2.86
C SER A 78 10.01 -16.81 2.52
N GLU A 79 10.84 -17.18 1.55
CA GLU A 79 11.03 -18.60 1.17
C GLU A 79 11.42 -19.49 2.36
N ALA A 80 12.24 -18.95 3.28
CA ALA A 80 12.62 -19.65 4.51
C ALA A 80 11.40 -19.89 5.42
N GLU A 81 10.55 -18.87 5.62
CA GLU A 81 9.33 -18.99 6.42
C GLU A 81 8.31 -19.93 5.77
N GLN A 82 8.16 -19.88 4.43
CA GLN A 82 7.30 -20.79 3.67
C GLN A 82 7.74 -22.25 3.84
N ARG A 83 9.05 -22.52 3.72
CA ARG A 83 9.63 -23.86 3.95
C ARG A 83 9.38 -24.34 5.38
N GLU A 84 9.56 -23.48 6.37
CA GLU A 84 9.31 -23.83 7.77
C GLU A 84 7.82 -24.13 8.03
N THR A 85 6.91 -23.33 7.46
CA THR A 85 5.46 -23.57 7.56
C THR A 85 5.06 -24.88 6.87
N ASN A 86 5.55 -25.14 5.67
CA ASN A 86 5.29 -26.39 4.95
C ASN A 86 5.82 -27.61 5.70
N ARG A 87 7.03 -27.50 6.28
CA ARG A 87 7.61 -28.51 7.16
C ARG A 87 6.66 -28.83 8.32
N LYS A 88 6.23 -27.81 9.08
CA LYS A 88 5.29 -28.00 10.21
C LYS A 88 3.97 -28.61 9.77
N TYR A 89 3.44 -28.16 8.63
CA TYR A 89 2.18 -28.66 8.09
C TYR A 89 2.26 -30.14 7.71
N LYS A 90 3.39 -30.61 7.16
CA LYS A 90 3.59 -32.03 6.81
C LYS A 90 3.41 -32.96 8.03
N TYR A 91 3.96 -32.59 9.18
CA TYR A 91 3.77 -33.33 10.44
C TYR A 91 2.30 -33.36 10.86
N ILE A 92 1.62 -32.21 10.82
CA ILE A 92 0.20 -32.10 11.21
C ILE A 92 -0.71 -32.87 10.27
N LYS A 93 -0.43 -32.82 8.96
CA LYS A 93 -1.17 -33.56 7.94
C LYS A 93 -1.12 -35.06 8.21
N ARG A 94 0.08 -35.63 8.43
CA ARG A 94 0.23 -37.06 8.72
C ARG A 94 -0.44 -37.47 10.04
N LEU A 95 -0.34 -36.63 11.08
CA LEU A 95 -1.04 -36.88 12.35
C LEU A 95 -2.57 -36.91 12.19
N LYS A 96 -3.12 -36.04 11.33
CA LYS A 96 -4.54 -36.06 10.97
C LYS A 96 -4.94 -37.28 10.15
N GLU A 97 -4.14 -37.66 9.16
CA GLU A 97 -4.35 -38.88 8.35
C GLU A 97 -4.41 -40.13 9.24
N ASN A 98 -3.57 -40.19 10.27
CA ASN A 98 -3.55 -41.26 11.26
C ASN A 98 -4.65 -41.14 12.35
N GLY A 99 -5.56 -40.17 12.25
CA GLY A 99 -6.68 -39.98 13.19
C GLY A 99 -6.28 -39.47 14.58
N ILE A 100 -5.06 -38.94 14.75
CA ILE A 100 -4.54 -38.51 16.06
C ILE A 100 -4.98 -37.06 16.33
N SER A 101 -6.03 -36.90 17.16
CA SER A 101 -6.54 -35.59 17.58
C SER A 101 -5.88 -35.05 18.87
N LYS A 102 -5.45 -35.95 19.77
CA LYS A 102 -4.72 -35.61 21.00
C LYS A 102 -3.26 -36.03 20.88
N ILE A 103 -2.38 -35.03 20.79
CA ILE A 103 -0.93 -35.24 20.70
C ILE A 103 -0.35 -35.50 22.09
N THR A 104 -0.03 -36.77 22.35
CA THR A 104 0.78 -37.23 23.49
C THR A 104 2.06 -37.85 22.96
N GLU A 105 3.06 -38.05 23.82
CA GLU A 105 4.31 -38.69 23.40
C GLU A 105 4.04 -40.06 22.75
N LYS A 106 3.22 -40.89 23.39
CA LYS A 106 2.91 -42.25 22.91
C LYS A 106 2.14 -42.24 21.58
N SER A 107 1.23 -41.29 21.38
CA SER A 107 0.42 -41.25 20.14
C SER A 107 1.19 -40.68 18.94
N ALA A 108 2.06 -39.70 19.17
CA ALA A 108 2.68 -38.96 18.07
C ALA A 108 4.09 -39.43 17.71
N ARG A 109 4.81 -40.13 18.60
CA ARG A 109 6.24 -40.46 18.43
C ARG A 109 6.54 -41.23 17.14
N ASN A 110 5.80 -42.29 16.84
CA ASN A 110 6.03 -43.10 15.63
C ASN A 110 5.79 -42.25 14.36
N THR A 111 4.65 -41.56 14.30
CA THR A 111 4.31 -40.67 13.19
C THR A 111 5.35 -39.56 12.98
N ILE A 112 5.85 -38.96 14.06
CA ILE A 112 6.89 -37.93 13.99
C ILE A 112 8.20 -38.50 13.44
N GLN A 113 8.61 -39.71 13.88
CA GLN A 113 9.83 -40.36 13.39
C GLN A 113 9.73 -40.71 11.90
N GLU A 114 8.60 -41.23 11.45
CA GLU A 114 8.35 -41.52 10.04
C GLU A 114 8.47 -40.26 9.17
N VAL A 115 7.78 -39.18 9.56
CA VAL A 115 7.81 -37.91 8.81
C VAL A 115 9.21 -37.28 8.84
N ALA A 116 9.94 -37.40 9.94
CA ALA A 116 11.31 -36.90 10.05
C ALA A 116 12.27 -37.66 9.13
N LEU A 117 12.11 -38.99 9.02
CA LEU A 117 12.89 -39.83 8.12
C LEU A 117 12.61 -39.50 6.66
N GLU A 118 11.35 -39.29 6.28
CA GLU A 118 10.97 -38.83 4.93
C GLU A 118 11.53 -37.44 4.59
N LEU A 119 11.68 -36.56 5.58
CA LEU A 119 12.22 -35.21 5.40
C LEU A 119 13.75 -35.16 5.49
N GLY A 120 14.41 -36.27 5.87
CA GLY A 120 15.86 -36.32 6.07
C GLY A 120 16.34 -35.43 7.23
N GLU A 121 15.51 -35.18 8.24
CA GLU A 121 15.83 -34.28 9.35
C GLU A 121 15.79 -34.98 10.72
N LYS A 122 16.37 -34.32 11.73
CA LYS A 122 16.25 -34.78 13.11
C LYS A 122 14.80 -34.61 13.59
N ALA A 123 14.23 -35.69 14.11
CA ALA A 123 12.85 -35.69 14.62
C ALA A 123 12.62 -34.57 15.66
N PRO A 124 11.61 -33.69 15.44
CA PRO A 124 11.26 -32.65 16.40
C PRO A 124 10.69 -33.27 17.68
N HIS A 125 10.83 -32.55 18.79
CA HIS A 125 10.26 -32.99 20.06
C HIS A 125 8.72 -32.98 20.00
N TRP A 126 8.06 -33.99 20.58
CA TRP A 126 6.60 -34.14 20.51
C TRP A 126 5.85 -32.92 21.07
N GLN A 127 6.42 -32.22 22.05
CA GLN A 127 5.83 -30.98 22.60
C GLN A 127 5.84 -29.83 21.58
N SER A 128 6.87 -29.74 20.72
CA SER A 128 6.91 -28.76 19.65
C SER A 128 5.80 -29.02 18.64
N VAL A 129 5.63 -30.29 18.24
CA VAL A 129 4.55 -30.70 17.33
C VAL A 129 3.16 -30.49 17.96
N ARG A 130 3.02 -30.75 19.27
CA ARG A 130 1.82 -30.43 20.04
C ARG A 130 1.50 -28.94 20.01
N SER A 131 2.49 -28.07 20.20
CA SER A 131 2.33 -26.63 20.12
C SER A 131 1.91 -26.19 18.71
N TRP A 132 2.51 -26.76 17.66
CA TRP A 132 2.12 -26.47 16.28
C TRP A 132 0.67 -26.88 16.01
N TYR A 133 0.26 -28.07 16.46
CA TYR A 133 -1.11 -28.54 16.31
C TYR A 133 -2.11 -27.68 17.09
N ALA A 134 -1.77 -27.25 18.30
CA ALA A 134 -2.60 -26.33 19.07
C ALA A 134 -2.82 -25.00 18.34
N ASN A 135 -1.75 -24.39 17.81
CA ASN A 135 -1.87 -23.15 17.03
C ASN A 135 -2.69 -23.35 15.74
N PHE A 136 -2.57 -24.51 15.10
CA PHE A 136 -3.36 -24.86 13.90
C PHE A 136 -4.85 -25.01 14.21
N VAL A 137 -5.20 -25.61 15.34
CA VAL A 137 -6.60 -25.74 15.80
C VAL A 137 -7.16 -24.38 16.21
N GLU A 138 -6.41 -23.58 16.97
CA GLU A 138 -6.81 -22.23 17.38
C GLU A 138 -7.06 -21.30 16.18
N ALA A 139 -6.27 -21.46 15.11
CA ALA A 139 -6.46 -20.75 13.84
C ALA A 139 -7.61 -21.31 12.97
N GLY A 140 -8.46 -22.19 13.50
CA GLY A 140 -9.59 -22.77 12.76
C GLY A 140 -9.18 -23.75 11.66
N LEU A 141 -8.12 -24.54 11.88
CA LEU A 141 -7.56 -25.50 10.92
C LEU A 141 -6.96 -24.86 9.66
N LYS A 142 -6.54 -23.59 9.77
CA LYS A 142 -5.87 -22.85 8.70
C LYS A 142 -4.35 -22.93 8.85
N ILE A 143 -3.64 -22.98 7.72
CA ILE A 143 -2.16 -23.03 7.70
C ILE A 143 -1.51 -21.78 8.32
N GLN A 144 -2.25 -20.66 8.41
CA GLN A 144 -1.85 -19.43 9.09
C GLN A 144 -1.42 -19.64 10.54
N GLY A 145 -2.02 -20.61 11.26
CA GLY A 145 -1.61 -20.94 12.63
C GLY A 145 -0.16 -21.45 12.74
N LEU A 146 0.44 -21.86 11.63
CA LEU A 146 1.80 -22.41 11.56
C LEU A 146 2.85 -21.40 11.12
N TYR A 147 2.44 -20.15 10.85
CA TYR A 147 3.36 -19.11 10.42
C TYR A 147 4.38 -18.79 11.52
N PRO A 148 5.68 -18.69 11.17
CA PRO A 148 6.69 -18.26 12.11
C PRO A 148 6.37 -16.87 12.66
N LYS A 149 6.26 -16.76 13.98
CA LYS A 149 5.99 -15.49 14.68
C LYS A 149 7.23 -14.58 14.77
N HIS A 150 8.19 -14.68 13.83
CA HIS A 150 9.44 -13.91 13.88
C HIS A 150 9.21 -12.41 13.89
N ARG A 151 8.20 -11.94 13.14
CA ARG A 151 7.76 -10.53 13.11
C ARG A 151 7.27 -10.02 14.46
N PHE A 152 6.86 -10.93 15.33
CA PHE A 152 6.42 -10.59 16.69
C PHE A 152 7.54 -10.66 17.72
N LYS A 153 8.74 -11.13 17.36
CA LYS A 153 9.91 -11.19 18.25
C LYS A 153 10.62 -9.84 18.29
N GLY A 154 11.29 -9.55 19.40
CA GLY A 154 12.12 -8.35 19.60
C GLY A 154 11.54 -7.35 20.60
N HIS A 155 12.42 -6.52 21.17
CA HIS A 155 12.02 -5.43 22.05
C HIS A 155 11.35 -4.33 21.23
N ARG A 156 10.06 -4.09 21.49
CA ARG A 156 9.25 -3.09 20.78
C ARG A 156 9.24 -1.73 21.45
N ASN A 157 9.77 -1.62 22.67
CA ASN A 157 9.95 -0.33 23.31
C ASN A 157 11.14 0.40 22.65
N PRO A 158 10.92 1.59 22.10
CA PRO A 158 12.02 2.39 21.57
C PRO A 158 13.05 2.61 22.68
N LYS A 159 14.32 2.24 22.43
CA LYS A 159 15.45 2.55 23.34
C LYS A 159 15.87 4.01 23.29
N ILE A 160 15.01 4.90 22.79
CA ILE A 160 15.28 6.30 22.58
C ILE A 160 14.29 7.10 23.41
N ASP A 161 14.77 8.19 24.00
CA ASP A 161 13.94 9.11 24.76
C ASP A 161 12.86 9.72 23.85
N ALA A 162 11.63 9.85 24.38
CA ALA A 162 10.52 10.45 23.66
C ALA A 162 10.85 11.88 23.21
N LYS A 163 11.59 12.63 24.01
CA LYS A 163 12.01 13.99 23.67
C LYS A 163 12.95 14.04 22.47
N VAL A 164 13.84 13.05 22.37
CA VAL A 164 14.73 12.92 21.21
C VAL A 164 13.93 12.58 19.95
N VAL A 165 12.88 11.76 20.06
CA VAL A 165 11.97 11.48 18.93
C VAL A 165 11.28 12.76 18.45
N GLU A 166 10.74 13.57 19.36
CA GLU A 166 10.12 14.86 19.02
C GLU A 166 11.10 15.79 18.27
N ILE A 167 12.35 15.86 18.73
CA ILE A 167 13.40 16.66 18.08
C ILE A 167 13.68 16.14 16.66
N ILE A 168 13.77 14.82 16.49
CA ILE A 168 13.98 14.19 15.18
C ILE A 168 12.83 14.52 14.23
N GLU A 169 11.57 14.34 14.67
CA GLU A 169 10.38 14.62 13.86
C GLU A 169 10.28 16.09 13.47
N TYR A 170 10.61 16.99 14.39
CA TYR A 170 10.67 18.41 14.11
C TYR A 170 11.69 18.74 13.02
N CYS A 171 12.92 18.21 13.14
CA CYS A 171 13.97 18.42 12.13
C CYS A 171 13.66 17.74 10.80
N ALA A 172 12.99 16.58 10.81
CA ALA A 172 12.60 15.82 9.63
C ALA A 172 11.66 16.61 8.70
N LYS A 173 10.88 17.57 9.21
CA LYS A 173 10.00 18.42 8.38
C LYS A 173 10.77 19.13 7.26
N LYS A 174 12.01 19.59 7.52
CA LYS A 174 12.88 20.21 6.50
C LYS A 174 13.46 19.23 5.47
N TYR A 175 13.39 17.93 5.74
CA TYR A 175 13.73 16.90 4.76
C TYR A 175 12.57 16.62 3.80
N TYR A 176 11.34 16.85 4.27
CA TYR A 176 10.12 16.62 3.50
C TYR A 176 9.73 17.79 2.61
N THR A 177 10.43 18.91 2.63
CA THR A 177 10.21 20.03 1.71
C THR A 177 10.86 19.80 0.35
N LEU A 178 10.44 20.57 -0.66
CA LEU A 178 11.00 20.50 -2.02
C LEU A 178 12.52 20.74 -2.06
N SER A 179 13.03 21.64 -1.22
CA SER A 179 14.47 21.93 -1.09
C SER A 179 15.31 20.74 -0.61
N GLN A 180 14.67 19.74 0.00
CA GLN A 180 15.25 18.48 0.46
C GLN A 180 16.65 18.62 1.07
N SER A 181 16.72 19.18 2.28
CA SER A 181 17.98 19.25 3.02
C SER A 181 18.66 17.88 3.10
N SER A 182 20.00 17.85 3.01
CA SER A 182 20.73 16.58 3.07
C SER A 182 20.52 15.89 4.41
N MET A 183 20.55 14.56 4.43
CA MET A 183 20.40 13.79 5.68
C MET A 183 21.45 14.19 6.73
N ALA A 184 22.69 14.45 6.29
CA ALA A 184 23.75 14.98 7.14
C ALA A 184 23.38 16.35 7.76
N SER A 185 22.69 17.22 7.02
CA SER A 185 22.18 18.48 7.57
C SER A 185 21.08 18.26 8.61
N VAL A 186 20.18 17.30 8.38
CA VAL A 186 19.12 16.96 9.35
C VAL A 186 19.74 16.44 10.64
N VAL A 187 20.72 15.54 10.55
CA VAL A 187 21.43 14.99 11.70
C VAL A 187 22.16 16.08 12.48
N ARG A 188 22.91 16.97 11.82
CA ARG A 188 23.55 18.12 12.49
C ARG A 188 22.55 19.00 13.23
N ASN A 189 21.36 19.25 12.66
CA ASN A 189 20.32 20.03 13.33
C ASN A 189 19.72 19.31 14.54
N VAL A 190 19.54 17.99 14.47
CA VAL A 190 19.12 17.18 15.62
C VAL A 190 20.16 17.24 16.73
N GLU A 191 21.44 17.07 16.39
CA GLU A 191 22.54 17.15 17.35
C GLU A 191 22.64 18.52 18.02
N ALA A 192 22.53 19.60 17.24
CA ALA A 192 22.55 20.96 17.77
C ALA A 192 21.40 21.21 18.76
N LYS A 193 20.20 20.71 18.46
CA LYS A 193 19.04 20.83 19.37
C LYS A 193 19.19 20.01 20.64
N ILE A 194 19.74 18.81 20.54
CA ILE A 194 20.04 17.98 21.71
C ILE A 194 21.09 18.66 22.59
N MET A 195 22.15 19.21 21.99
CA MET A 195 23.17 19.96 22.74
C MET A 195 22.58 21.18 23.43
N SER A 196 21.75 21.97 22.74
CA SER A 196 21.05 23.12 23.35
C SER A 196 20.18 22.69 24.52
N HIS A 197 19.38 21.62 24.35
CA HIS A 197 18.54 21.10 25.44
C HIS A 197 19.37 20.66 26.65
N ASN A 198 20.50 19.99 26.42
CA ASN A 198 21.37 19.49 27.49
C ASN A 198 22.12 20.61 28.21
N LEU A 199 22.38 21.74 27.54
CA LEU A 199 22.92 22.94 28.19
C LEU A 199 21.90 23.54 29.18
N ASP A 200 20.62 23.55 28.81
CA ASP A 200 19.53 24.06 29.66
C ASP A 200 19.15 23.08 30.79
N HIS A 201 19.41 21.78 30.61
CA HIS A 201 19.01 20.71 31.54
C HIS A 201 20.20 19.79 31.87
N PRO A 202 21.20 20.26 32.64
CA PRO A 202 22.39 19.49 32.97
C PRO A 202 22.08 18.23 33.81
N ASP A 203 21.01 18.24 34.60
CA ASP A 203 20.61 17.15 35.48
C ASP A 203 19.93 15.97 34.73
N ALA A 204 19.47 16.20 33.49
CA ALA A 204 18.76 15.20 32.68
C ALA A 204 19.19 15.26 31.20
N PRO A 205 20.46 14.91 30.88
CA PRO A 205 20.98 15.01 29.53
C PRO A 205 20.36 13.96 28.60
N LEU A 206 19.89 14.41 27.44
CA LEU A 206 19.43 13.54 26.37
C LEU A 206 20.62 12.90 25.65
N GLN A 207 20.50 11.59 25.38
CA GLN A 207 21.50 10.84 24.64
C GLN A 207 21.42 11.14 23.15
N LYS A 208 22.57 11.42 22.54
CA LYS A 208 22.69 11.68 21.11
C LYS A 208 22.43 10.39 20.32
N PRO A 209 21.46 10.36 19.39
CA PRO A 209 21.22 9.20 18.54
C PRO A 209 22.32 9.06 17.49
N THR A 210 22.57 7.82 17.03
CA THR A 210 23.48 7.59 15.90
C THR A 210 22.88 8.11 14.58
N TYR A 211 23.74 8.40 13.61
CA TYR A 211 23.32 8.83 12.27
C TYR A 211 22.23 7.92 11.68
N HIS A 212 22.46 6.60 11.73
CA HIS A 212 21.52 5.62 11.17
C HIS A 212 20.18 5.59 11.92
N THR A 213 20.18 5.88 13.22
CA THR A 213 18.97 5.98 14.06
C THR A 213 18.09 7.14 13.62
N VAL A 214 18.69 8.28 13.27
CA VAL A 214 17.98 9.45 12.73
C VAL A 214 17.52 9.18 11.30
N GLN A 215 18.43 8.66 10.46
CA GLN A 215 18.14 8.34 9.06
C GLN A 215 16.95 7.40 8.94
N ASN A 216 16.95 6.27 9.66
CA ASN A 216 15.88 5.29 9.59
C ASN A 216 14.53 5.89 10.01
N ARG A 217 14.50 6.77 11.02
CA ARG A 217 13.27 7.44 11.46
C ARG A 217 12.74 8.46 10.45
N VAL A 218 13.63 9.25 9.85
CA VAL A 218 13.25 10.18 8.78
C VAL A 218 12.76 9.41 7.54
N LEU A 219 13.39 8.28 7.23
CA LEU A 219 13.01 7.43 6.10
C LEU A 219 11.79 6.55 6.39
N SER A 220 11.46 6.25 7.64
CA SER A 220 10.23 5.51 8.01
C SER A 220 8.98 6.39 8.03
N GLY A 221 9.11 7.71 7.87
CA GLY A 221 7.96 8.61 7.81
C GLY A 221 6.97 8.22 6.71
N LEU A 222 5.67 8.40 6.98
CA LEU A 222 4.59 8.05 6.05
C LEU A 222 4.78 8.69 4.67
N TYR A 223 4.52 7.92 3.61
CA TYR A 223 4.59 8.38 2.23
C TYR A 223 3.77 9.65 2.01
N GLN A 224 2.54 9.67 2.53
CA GLN A 224 1.63 10.81 2.44
C GLN A 224 2.25 12.09 3.03
N THR A 225 2.87 12.00 4.21
CA THR A 225 3.52 13.15 4.86
C THR A 225 4.67 13.68 4.03
N LYS A 226 5.49 12.79 3.45
CA LYS A 226 6.60 13.16 2.56
C LYS A 226 6.09 13.81 1.28
N ARG A 227 5.11 13.21 0.58
CA ARG A 227 4.55 13.76 -0.66
C ARG A 227 3.85 15.09 -0.43
N LYS A 228 3.05 15.20 0.64
CA LYS A 228 2.37 16.44 1.02
C LYS A 228 3.36 17.57 1.30
N GLY A 229 4.47 17.27 1.99
CA GLY A 229 5.53 18.26 2.24
C GLY A 229 6.23 18.74 0.98
N ARG A 230 6.46 17.84 0.01
CA ARG A 230 7.22 18.14 -1.21
C ARG A 230 6.41 18.87 -2.27
N TYR A 231 5.24 18.34 -2.57
CA TYR A 231 4.43 18.77 -3.72
C TYR A 231 3.11 19.43 -3.30
N GLY A 232 2.87 19.54 -2.00
CA GLY A 232 1.64 20.12 -1.45
C GLY A 232 0.48 19.14 -1.38
N ALA A 233 -0.57 19.54 -0.67
CA ALA A 233 -1.76 18.71 -0.44
C ALA A 233 -2.55 18.43 -1.71
N ARG A 234 -2.62 19.39 -2.65
CA ARG A 234 -3.38 19.27 -3.90
C ARG A 234 -2.83 18.16 -4.79
N VAL A 235 -1.52 18.08 -4.96
CA VAL A 235 -0.87 17.05 -5.79
C VAL A 235 -1.08 15.66 -5.20
N LEU A 236 -0.92 15.52 -3.88
CA LEU A 236 -1.21 14.26 -3.18
C LEU A 236 -2.69 13.86 -3.35
N GLN A 237 -3.61 14.80 -3.23
CA GLN A 237 -5.04 14.52 -3.40
C GLN A 237 -5.38 14.10 -4.83
N ALA A 238 -4.78 14.75 -5.84
CA ALA A 238 -4.96 14.37 -7.24
C ALA A 238 -4.41 12.98 -7.55
N GLU A 239 -3.25 12.62 -7.00
CA GLU A 239 -2.69 11.27 -7.10
C GLU A 239 -3.60 10.23 -6.45
N LEU A 240 -4.02 10.46 -5.20
CA LEU A 240 -4.91 9.53 -4.49
C LEU A 240 -6.27 9.40 -5.19
N ALA A 241 -6.78 10.50 -5.75
CA ALA A 241 -8.00 10.47 -6.56
C ALA A 241 -7.82 9.66 -7.85
N LYS A 242 -6.66 9.76 -8.53
CA LYS A 242 -6.34 8.96 -9.72
C LYS A 242 -6.28 7.46 -9.41
N ALA A 243 -5.82 7.08 -8.22
CA ALA A 243 -5.83 5.70 -7.76
C ALA A 243 -7.25 5.17 -7.43
N LEU A 244 -8.18 6.07 -7.08
CA LEU A 244 -9.57 5.75 -6.74
C LEU A 244 -10.53 5.87 -7.93
N SER A 245 -10.17 6.58 -9.00
CA SER A 245 -10.98 6.72 -10.21
C SER A 245 -10.77 5.54 -11.16
N GLY A 246 -10.92 4.32 -10.63
CA GLY A 246 -10.84 3.07 -11.39
C GLY A 246 -12.00 2.94 -12.37
N MET A 247 -11.98 3.71 -13.45
CA MET A 247 -12.79 3.42 -14.62
C MET A 247 -12.20 2.16 -15.27
N THR A 248 -12.74 1.00 -14.90
CA THR A 248 -12.35 -0.28 -15.49
C THR A 248 -13.22 -0.56 -16.71
N THR A 249 -12.59 -0.77 -17.86
CA THR A 249 -13.27 -1.28 -19.06
C THR A 249 -13.32 -2.81 -19.03
N THR A 250 -14.39 -3.40 -19.56
CA THR A 250 -14.66 -4.84 -19.60
C THR A 250 -14.50 -5.46 -21.00
N ARG A 251 -14.54 -4.65 -22.06
CA ARG A 251 -14.40 -5.11 -23.46
C ARG A 251 -13.70 -4.08 -24.35
N VAL A 252 -13.19 -4.55 -25.49
CA VAL A 252 -12.62 -3.72 -26.57
C VAL A 252 -13.69 -2.76 -27.10
N LEU A 253 -13.29 -1.53 -27.47
CA LEU A 253 -14.13 -0.44 -27.96
C LEU A 253 -15.17 0.07 -26.95
N GLU A 254 -15.10 -0.34 -25.68
CA GLU A 254 -15.96 0.21 -24.63
C GLU A 254 -15.64 1.66 -24.33
N ARG A 255 -14.36 2.03 -24.39
CA ARG A 255 -13.89 3.39 -24.19
C ARG A 255 -12.63 3.62 -24.99
N ILE A 256 -12.64 4.70 -25.75
CA ILE A 256 -11.50 5.18 -26.52
C ILE A 256 -11.04 6.49 -25.88
N GLU A 257 -9.77 6.58 -25.55
CA GLU A 257 -9.14 7.79 -25.04
C GLU A 257 -8.44 8.53 -26.19
N LEU A 258 -8.61 9.84 -26.20
CA LEU A 258 -7.99 10.73 -27.16
C LEU A 258 -6.97 11.58 -26.44
N ASP A 259 -5.74 11.55 -26.93
CA ASP A 259 -4.66 12.36 -26.39
C ASP A 259 -3.90 13.07 -27.50
N HIS A 260 -3.45 14.28 -27.19
CA HIS A 260 -2.64 15.10 -28.07
C HIS A 260 -1.25 15.26 -27.45
N THR A 261 -0.21 14.98 -28.22
CA THR A 261 1.17 15.11 -27.78
C THR A 261 2.00 15.85 -28.83
N GLU A 262 2.72 16.89 -28.40
CA GLU A 262 3.76 17.52 -29.23
C GLU A 262 4.98 16.60 -29.27
N LEU A 263 5.35 16.13 -30.46
CA LEU A 263 6.45 15.19 -30.63
C LEU A 263 7.80 15.88 -30.40
N ASP A 264 8.73 15.20 -29.73
CA ASP A 264 10.10 15.69 -29.51
C ASP A 264 11.01 15.44 -30.72
N ILE A 265 10.51 15.76 -31.92
CA ILE A 265 11.24 15.63 -33.18
C ILE A 265 11.07 16.93 -33.98
N HIS A 266 12.17 17.40 -34.58
CA HIS A 266 12.14 18.51 -35.51
C HIS A 266 12.10 17.97 -36.94
N VAL A 267 11.13 18.44 -37.72
CA VAL A 267 10.97 18.01 -39.10
C VAL A 267 11.50 19.10 -40.03
N LEU A 268 12.26 18.67 -41.04
CA LEU A 268 12.77 19.52 -42.12
C LEU A 268 11.94 19.29 -43.38
N HIS A 269 11.72 20.34 -44.16
CA HIS A 269 11.10 20.21 -45.47
C HIS A 269 12.03 19.46 -46.43
N ASP A 270 11.51 18.48 -47.17
CA ASP A 270 12.33 17.60 -48.00
C ASP A 270 13.09 18.35 -49.10
N ASP A 271 12.43 19.24 -49.84
CA ASP A 271 13.05 20.00 -50.93
C ASP A 271 13.90 21.19 -50.47
N TYR A 272 13.35 22.04 -49.60
CA TYR A 272 13.97 23.33 -49.24
C TYR A 272 14.89 23.25 -48.01
N LYS A 273 14.92 22.10 -47.32
CA LYS A 273 15.66 21.88 -46.04
C LYS A 273 15.37 22.94 -44.97
N THR A 274 14.21 23.57 -45.04
CA THR A 274 13.74 24.56 -44.06
C THR A 274 13.15 23.85 -42.85
N LEU A 275 13.35 24.43 -41.67
CA LEU A 275 12.81 23.89 -40.41
C LEU A 275 11.30 24.13 -40.34
N LEU A 276 10.51 23.06 -40.33
CA LEU A 276 9.05 23.11 -40.18
C LEU A 276 8.63 23.16 -38.70
N GLY A 277 9.48 22.67 -37.80
CA GLY A 277 9.25 22.67 -36.37
C GLY A 277 8.85 21.28 -35.84
N ARG A 278 8.14 21.27 -34.71
CA ARG A 278 7.73 20.06 -34.00
C ARG A 278 6.26 19.75 -34.30
N PRO A 279 5.94 18.56 -34.83
CA PRO A 279 4.56 18.19 -35.10
C PRO A 279 3.84 17.71 -33.84
N ASN A 280 2.52 17.91 -33.81
CA ASN A 280 1.61 17.29 -32.86
C ASN A 280 1.07 15.97 -33.42
N ILE A 281 0.94 14.96 -32.56
CA ILE A 281 0.17 13.75 -32.84
C ILE A 281 -1.11 13.73 -32.00
N THR A 282 -2.22 13.41 -32.65
CA THR A 282 -3.50 13.10 -32.02
C THR A 282 -3.70 11.60 -32.16
N ALA A 283 -3.88 10.87 -31.06
CA ALA A 283 -4.03 9.42 -31.05
C ALA A 283 -5.36 8.98 -30.42
N LEU A 284 -6.02 7.99 -31.03
CA LEU A 284 -7.20 7.30 -30.49
C LEU A 284 -6.78 5.92 -29.99
N ILE A 285 -6.79 5.72 -28.68
CA ILE A 285 -6.32 4.48 -28.04
C ILE A 285 -7.47 3.82 -27.31
N ASP A 286 -7.72 2.54 -27.59
CA ASP A 286 -8.68 1.72 -26.86
C ASP A 286 -8.18 1.48 -25.43
N HIS A 287 -8.95 1.88 -24.42
CA HIS A 287 -8.55 1.79 -23.02
C HIS A 287 -8.44 0.33 -22.52
N TYR A 288 -9.21 -0.60 -23.07
CA TYR A 288 -9.20 -2.00 -22.64
C TYR A 288 -7.98 -2.77 -23.16
N SER A 289 -7.72 -2.67 -24.47
CA SER A 289 -6.67 -3.42 -25.15
C SER A 289 -5.35 -2.65 -25.32
N GLY A 290 -5.36 -1.32 -25.18
CA GLY A 290 -4.24 -0.45 -25.51
C GLY A 290 -4.01 -0.30 -27.01
N MET A 291 -4.92 -0.81 -27.86
CA MET A 291 -4.77 -0.75 -29.31
C MET A 291 -4.95 0.68 -29.84
N LEU A 292 -4.01 1.12 -30.68
CA LEU A 292 -4.13 2.37 -31.43
C LEU A 292 -5.09 2.17 -32.60
N LEU A 293 -6.24 2.83 -32.56
CA LEU A 293 -7.29 2.69 -33.57
C LEU A 293 -7.06 3.65 -34.74
N GLY A 294 -6.59 4.85 -34.46
CA GLY A 294 -6.26 5.84 -35.48
C GLY A 294 -5.47 7.00 -34.90
N PHE A 295 -4.88 7.78 -35.79
CA PHE A 295 -4.07 8.92 -35.42
C PHE A 295 -4.08 9.98 -36.52
N GLN A 296 -3.67 11.19 -36.16
CA GLN A 296 -3.39 12.28 -37.08
C GLN A 296 -2.09 12.96 -36.64
N ILE A 297 -1.22 13.30 -37.59
CA ILE A 297 -0.01 14.08 -37.36
C ILE A 297 -0.13 15.40 -38.11
N SER A 298 0.10 16.53 -37.45
CA SER A 298 0.10 17.85 -38.07
C SER A 298 1.03 18.82 -37.34
N PHE A 299 1.49 19.88 -38.01
CA PHE A 299 2.21 20.99 -37.37
C PHE A 299 1.27 22.00 -36.70
N GLU A 300 -0.03 21.82 -36.86
CA GLU A 300 -1.03 22.65 -36.21
C GLU A 300 -1.16 22.29 -34.73
N ALA A 301 -1.53 23.27 -33.93
CA ALA A 301 -1.89 23.03 -32.53
C ALA A 301 -3.12 22.11 -32.44
N PRO A 302 -3.31 21.39 -31.33
CA PRO A 302 -4.49 20.57 -31.09
C PRO A 302 -5.78 21.34 -31.35
N SER A 303 -6.59 20.83 -32.28
CA SER A 303 -7.79 21.50 -32.78
C SER A 303 -8.91 20.50 -33.07
N TYR A 304 -10.13 21.00 -33.21
CA TYR A 304 -11.27 20.18 -33.66
C TYR A 304 -10.97 19.43 -34.97
N GLY A 305 -10.29 20.08 -35.91
CA GLY A 305 -9.88 19.46 -37.17
C GLY A 305 -8.94 18.28 -36.96
N SER A 306 -7.95 18.42 -36.07
CA SER A 306 -7.01 17.33 -35.75
C SER A 306 -7.70 16.11 -35.12
N VAL A 307 -8.74 16.33 -34.31
CA VAL A 307 -9.56 15.26 -33.72
C VAL A 307 -10.42 14.59 -34.78
N CYS A 308 -11.12 15.38 -35.62
CA CYS A 308 -11.94 14.84 -36.69
C CYS A 308 -11.15 13.97 -37.66
N LEU A 309 -9.96 14.41 -38.08
CA LEU A 309 -9.10 13.62 -38.97
C LEU A 309 -8.62 12.33 -38.30
N ALA A 310 -8.24 12.38 -37.02
CA ALA A 310 -7.85 11.18 -36.28
C ALA A 310 -9.02 10.18 -36.12
N CYS A 311 -10.24 10.68 -35.89
CA CYS A 311 -11.47 9.87 -35.85
C CYS A 311 -11.80 9.26 -37.23
N LEU A 312 -11.71 10.05 -38.31
CA LEU A 312 -11.91 9.56 -39.67
C LEU A 312 -10.90 8.46 -39.99
N ASN A 313 -9.62 8.68 -39.65
CA ASN A 313 -8.61 7.65 -39.77
C ASN A 313 -9.03 6.40 -39.00
N ALA A 314 -9.47 6.51 -37.74
CA ALA A 314 -9.86 5.35 -36.93
C ALA A 314 -11.09 4.58 -37.44
N PHE A 315 -12.08 5.28 -38.01
CA PHE A 315 -13.37 4.68 -38.36
C PHE A 315 -13.48 4.20 -39.81
N LEU A 316 -12.71 4.80 -40.72
CA LEU A 316 -12.75 4.43 -42.13
C LEU A 316 -11.85 3.22 -42.43
N PRO A 317 -12.17 2.45 -43.49
CA PRO A 317 -11.30 1.37 -43.96
C PRO A 317 -9.87 1.87 -44.20
N LYS A 318 -8.88 1.11 -43.72
CA LYS A 318 -7.47 1.51 -43.81
C LYS A 318 -6.85 1.21 -45.17
N ASN A 319 -7.56 0.55 -46.08
CA ASN A 319 -7.01 0.08 -47.36
C ASN A 319 -6.34 1.20 -48.15
N ASP A 320 -7.02 2.33 -48.33
CA ASP A 320 -6.48 3.46 -49.10
C ASP A 320 -5.27 4.09 -48.41
N PHE A 321 -5.32 4.23 -47.08
CA PHE A 321 -4.22 4.75 -46.26
C PHE A 321 -2.99 3.83 -46.30
N MET A 322 -3.19 2.52 -46.22
CA MET A 322 -2.12 1.53 -46.32
C MET A 322 -1.49 1.51 -47.71
N ASN A 323 -2.30 1.65 -48.77
CA ASN A 323 -1.83 1.76 -50.14
C ASN A 323 -0.97 3.02 -50.36
N GLU A 324 -1.38 4.17 -49.80
CA GLU A 324 -0.61 5.42 -49.87
C GLU A 324 0.77 5.27 -49.20
N LEU A 325 0.83 4.57 -48.07
CA LEU A 325 2.06 4.28 -47.35
C LEU A 325 2.87 3.11 -47.95
N LYS A 326 2.38 2.48 -49.02
CA LYS A 326 2.96 1.28 -49.65
C LYS A 326 3.18 0.13 -48.66
N LEU A 327 2.22 -0.05 -47.76
CA LEU A 327 2.21 -1.14 -46.79
C LEU A 327 1.26 -2.23 -47.29
N ASP A 328 1.79 -3.43 -47.55
CA ASP A 328 0.97 -4.57 -47.94
C ASP A 328 0.14 -5.03 -46.73
N GLY A 329 -1.19 -4.94 -46.85
CA GLY A 329 -2.10 -5.48 -45.84
C GLY A 329 -2.08 -7.00 -45.86
N SER A 330 -1.63 -7.62 -44.77
CA SER A 330 -1.74 -9.07 -44.55
C SER A 330 -3.16 -9.50 -44.24
#